data_AF-A0A368EHM8-F1
#
_entry.id   AF-A0A368EHM8-F1
#
_cell.length_a   1.000
_cell.length_b   1.000
_cell.length_c   1.000
_cell.angle_alpha   90.00
_cell.angle_beta   90.00
_cell.angle_gamma   90.00
#
_symmetry.space_group_name_H-M   'P 1'
#
loop_
_entity.id
_entity.type
_entity.pdbx_description
1 polymer ?
#
loop_
_entity_poly.entity_id
_entity_poly.type
_entity_poly.pdbx_seq_one_letter_code
_entity_poly.pdbx_strand_id
1 'polypeptide(L)'
;ALTNLSQDIISRHPIPAHRVLAHSDVAPSRKTDPGPLFDWSGLAKKGVGLWSDCGEKDLSSLSSPKFFEVEPIQRGEASENTQAVEQLQQALRAFGYQIIPDGVYGPATQTVMCAFQLHFRSDRIDGLADAVCCARLLDLISRKQ
;
A
#
# COMPACT_ATOMS: atom_id res chain seq x y z
N ALA A 1 24.63 -0.31 -7.93
CA ALA A 1 24.27 -0.47 -9.36
C ALA A 1 22.83 -0.05 -9.63
N LEU A 2 21.82 -0.75 -9.06
CA LEU A 2 20.40 -0.46 -9.32
C LEU A 2 20.01 1.00 -9.08
N THR A 3 20.33 1.58 -7.92
CA THR A 3 20.01 2.99 -7.61
C THR A 3 20.51 3.93 -8.70
N ASN A 4 21.78 3.82 -9.10
CA ASN A 4 22.38 4.73 -10.08
C ASN A 4 21.68 4.61 -11.44
N LEU A 5 21.37 3.38 -11.87
CA LEU A 5 20.64 3.14 -13.11
C LEU A 5 19.22 3.71 -13.03
N SER A 6 18.51 3.51 -11.91
CA SER A 6 17.16 4.06 -11.72
C SER A 6 17.16 5.58 -11.74
N GLN A 7 18.13 6.23 -11.09
CA GLN A 7 18.29 7.69 -11.11
C GLN A 7 18.57 8.21 -12.52
N ASP A 8 19.41 7.52 -13.31
CA ASP A 8 19.66 7.87 -14.71
C ASP A 8 18.39 7.75 -15.58
N ILE A 9 17.57 6.72 -15.36
CA ILE A 9 16.29 6.57 -16.07
C ILE A 9 15.33 7.69 -15.68
N ILE A 10 15.20 8.00 -14.39
CA ILE A 10 14.31 9.07 -13.88
C ILE A 10 14.78 10.46 -14.32
N SER A 11 16.08 10.69 -14.51
CA SER A 11 16.58 11.98 -15.00
C SER A 11 16.24 12.21 -16.49
N ARG A 12 16.20 11.14 -17.28
CA ARG A 12 15.87 11.17 -18.72
C ARG A 12 14.37 11.13 -19.00
N HIS A 13 13.59 10.57 -18.09
CA HIS A 13 12.16 10.40 -18.24
C HIS A 13 11.46 10.94 -16.98
N PRO A 14 10.50 11.88 -17.10
CA PRO A 14 9.80 12.48 -15.96
C PRO A 14 8.84 11.48 -15.30
N ILE A 15 9.40 10.43 -14.70
CA ILE A 15 8.69 9.37 -13.99
C ILE A 15 8.49 9.87 -12.56
N PRO A 16 7.25 10.18 -12.15
CA PRO A 16 6.99 10.58 -10.78
C PRO A 16 7.28 9.42 -9.82
N ALA A 17 7.67 9.73 -8.58
CA ALA A 17 8.06 8.75 -7.57
C ALA A 17 7.01 7.64 -7.38
N HIS A 18 5.72 7.98 -7.41
CA HIS A 18 4.60 7.04 -7.26
C HIS A 18 4.42 6.08 -8.46
N ARG A 19 5.22 6.21 -9.53
CA ARG A 19 5.23 5.30 -10.69
C ARG A 19 6.46 4.39 -10.75
N VAL A 20 7.32 4.43 -9.73
CA VAL A 20 8.34 3.39 -9.51
C VAL A 20 7.69 2.31 -8.66
N LEU A 21 7.31 1.22 -9.30
CA LEU A 21 6.44 0.19 -8.73
C LEU A 21 7.12 -1.17 -8.70
N ALA A 22 6.66 -2.03 -7.79
CA ALA A 22 6.89 -3.46 -7.84
C ALA A 22 6.07 -4.09 -8.98
N HIS A 23 6.47 -5.28 -9.42
CA HIS A 23 5.63 -6.07 -10.32
C HIS A 23 4.37 -6.55 -9.60
N SER A 24 4.47 -6.84 -8.30
CA SER A 24 3.32 -7.14 -7.43
C SER A 24 2.32 -6.00 -7.35
N ASP A 25 2.73 -4.74 -7.49
CA ASP A 25 1.78 -3.61 -7.45
C ASP A 25 0.91 -3.58 -8.71
N VAL A 26 1.51 -3.93 -9.85
CA VAL A 26 0.85 -3.91 -11.16
C VAL A 26 0.03 -5.18 -11.40
N ALA A 27 0.51 -6.34 -10.91
CA ALA A 27 -0.11 -7.64 -11.12
C ALA A 27 -0.21 -8.45 -9.81
N PRO A 28 -0.95 -7.95 -8.80
CA PRO A 28 -0.94 -8.51 -7.44
C PRO A 28 -1.41 -9.97 -7.37
N SER A 29 -2.29 -10.40 -8.28
CA SER A 29 -2.78 -11.78 -8.33
C SER A 29 -1.83 -12.78 -8.98
N ARG A 30 -0.72 -12.33 -9.60
CA ARG A 30 0.17 -13.21 -10.38
C ARG A 30 1.64 -13.06 -10.04
N LYS A 31 2.01 -12.02 -9.28
CA LYS A 31 3.40 -11.60 -9.09
C LYS A 31 3.66 -11.18 -7.66
N THR A 32 4.83 -11.58 -7.16
CA THR A 32 5.31 -11.26 -5.81
C THR A 32 6.68 -10.59 -5.84
N ASP A 33 7.29 -10.46 -7.02
CA ASP A 33 8.56 -9.78 -7.25
C ASP A 33 8.43 -8.24 -7.12
N PRO A 34 9.45 -7.54 -6.58
CA PRO A 34 10.80 -8.01 -6.26
C PRO A 34 10.95 -8.74 -4.91
N GLY A 35 9.85 -8.95 -4.19
CA GLY A 35 9.82 -9.70 -2.94
C GLY A 35 10.09 -8.85 -1.69
N PRO A 36 9.91 -9.44 -0.50
CA PRO A 36 9.92 -8.72 0.78
C PRO A 36 11.29 -8.18 1.20
N LEU A 37 12.37 -8.75 0.65
CA LEU A 37 13.74 -8.36 0.98
C LEU A 37 14.25 -7.20 0.13
N PHE A 38 13.44 -6.72 -0.82
CA PHE A 38 13.83 -5.58 -1.64
C PHE A 38 13.77 -4.29 -0.81
N ASP A 39 14.88 -3.57 -0.75
CA ASP A 39 15.04 -2.36 0.08
C ASP A 39 14.40 -1.12 -0.56
N TRP A 40 13.06 -1.10 -0.57
CA TRP A 40 12.27 0.03 -1.07
C TRP A 40 12.54 1.32 -0.29
N SER A 41 12.64 1.25 1.04
CA SER A 41 12.96 2.40 1.90
C SER A 41 14.33 3.00 1.53
N GLY A 42 15.35 2.16 1.35
CA GLY A 42 16.69 2.61 0.95
C GLY A 42 16.73 3.19 -0.47
N LEU A 43 15.92 2.69 -1.41
CA LEU A 43 15.76 3.30 -2.73
C LEU A 43 15.10 4.69 -2.64
N ALA A 44 14.02 4.80 -1.88
CA ALA A 44 13.28 6.05 -1.73
C ALA A 44 14.12 7.13 -1.03
N LYS A 45 14.93 6.77 -0.02
CA LYS A 45 15.91 7.67 0.63
C LYS A 45 16.95 8.23 -0.35
N LYS A 46 17.17 7.54 -1.48
CA LYS A 46 18.05 7.99 -2.57
C LYS A 46 17.28 8.67 -3.71
N GLY A 47 16.02 9.05 -3.49
CA GLY A 47 15.18 9.74 -4.47
C GLY A 47 14.57 8.84 -5.54
N VAL A 48 14.54 7.52 -5.32
CA VAL A 48 13.96 6.55 -6.27
C VAL A 48 12.72 5.91 -5.66
N GLY A 49 11.55 6.30 -6.16
CA GLY A 49 10.27 5.76 -5.71
C GLY A 49 9.67 6.48 -4.51
N LEU A 50 8.44 6.09 -4.17
CA LEU A 50 7.67 6.68 -3.09
C LEU A 50 7.74 5.78 -1.85
N TRP A 51 7.85 6.37 -0.66
CA TRP A 51 7.88 5.65 0.61
C TRP A 51 7.16 6.41 1.71
N SER A 52 6.63 5.67 2.69
CA SER A 52 6.05 6.20 3.91
C SER A 52 6.78 5.63 5.12
N ASP A 53 7.27 6.51 5.99
CA ASP A 53 7.87 6.13 7.26
C ASP A 53 6.83 5.98 8.38
N CYS A 54 5.54 6.23 8.10
CA CYS A 54 4.47 6.08 9.09
C CYS A 54 4.51 4.67 9.70
N GLY A 55 4.56 4.60 11.03
CA GLY A 55 4.49 3.37 11.81
C GLY A 55 3.51 3.49 12.97
N GLU A 56 3.52 2.49 13.86
CA GLU A 56 2.62 2.45 15.02
C GLU A 56 2.71 3.69 15.91
N LYS A 57 3.91 4.27 16.02
CA LYS A 57 4.16 5.47 16.83
C LYS A 57 3.45 6.72 16.28
N ASP A 58 3.24 6.77 14.97
CA ASP A 58 2.64 7.90 14.27
C ASP A 58 1.11 7.82 14.23
N LEU A 59 0.52 6.67 14.60
CA LEU A 59 -0.94 6.51 14.62
C LEU A 59 -1.64 7.51 15.55
N SER A 60 -0.97 7.93 16.63
CA SER A 60 -1.51 8.89 17.59
C SER A 60 -1.56 10.34 17.06
N SER A 61 -0.79 10.66 16.02
CA SER A 61 -0.71 12.01 15.43
C SER A 61 -1.54 12.16 14.15
N LEU A 62 -2.09 11.06 13.61
CA LEU A 62 -2.96 11.10 12.43
C LEU A 62 -4.33 11.68 12.82
N SER A 63 -4.72 12.78 12.18
CA SER A 63 -5.93 13.56 12.49
C SER A 63 -7.27 12.84 12.17
N SER A 64 -7.24 11.60 11.69
CA SER A 64 -8.43 10.83 11.29
C SER A 64 -8.41 9.39 11.82
N PRO A 65 -8.44 9.20 13.15
CA PRO A 65 -8.32 7.89 13.80
C PRO A 65 -9.47 6.90 13.51
N LYS A 66 -10.55 7.32 12.83
CA LYS A 66 -11.74 6.48 12.57
C LYS A 66 -11.61 5.52 11.38
N PHE A 67 -10.52 5.57 10.61
CA PHE A 67 -10.24 4.64 9.50
C PHE A 67 -9.44 3.39 9.92
N PHE A 68 -8.99 3.31 11.18
CA PHE A 68 -7.94 2.35 11.59
C PHE A 68 -8.45 1.05 12.22
N GLU A 69 -9.75 0.88 12.38
CA GLU A 69 -10.36 -0.33 12.94
C GLU A 69 -11.04 -1.15 11.83
N VAL A 70 -10.26 -1.62 10.85
CA VAL A 70 -10.74 -2.66 9.93
C VAL A 70 -10.31 -4.01 10.50
N GLU A 71 -11.07 -4.50 11.48
CA GLU A 71 -10.89 -5.86 11.97
C GLU A 71 -11.18 -6.86 10.83
N PRO A 72 -10.41 -7.96 10.68
CA PRO A 72 -10.66 -8.97 9.67
C PRO A 72 -12.06 -9.58 9.85
N ILE A 73 -12.98 -9.33 8.91
CA ILE A 73 -14.31 -9.93 8.94
C ILE A 73 -14.19 -11.43 8.63
N GLN A 74 -14.63 -12.29 9.54
CA GLN A 74 -15.03 -13.65 9.17
C GLN A 74 -16.32 -13.57 8.34
N ARG A 75 -16.35 -14.23 7.18
CA ARG A 75 -17.51 -14.31 6.27
C ARG A 75 -18.85 -14.33 7.01
N GLY A 76 -19.71 -13.33 6.77
CA GLY A 76 -21.16 -13.47 6.99
C GLY A 76 -21.87 -12.41 7.82
N GLU A 77 -21.19 -11.41 8.39
CA GLU A 77 -21.87 -10.40 9.21
C GLU A 77 -21.92 -9.03 8.51
N ALA A 78 -23.11 -8.69 8.00
CA ALA A 78 -23.42 -7.36 7.49
C ALA A 78 -23.57 -6.38 8.68
N SER A 79 -22.53 -5.58 8.92
CA SER A 79 -22.49 -4.49 9.90
C SER A 79 -21.49 -3.41 9.43
N GLU A 80 -21.32 -2.33 10.22
CA GLU A 80 -20.49 -1.13 10.02
C GLU A 80 -19.13 -1.38 9.34
N ASN A 81 -18.56 -2.58 9.52
CA ASN A 81 -17.34 -3.04 8.85
C ASN A 81 -17.41 -3.02 7.31
N THR A 82 -18.60 -3.16 6.70
CA THR A 82 -18.75 -3.10 5.23
C THR A 82 -18.33 -1.73 4.68
N GLN A 83 -18.75 -0.64 5.34
CA GLN A 83 -18.39 0.71 4.92
C GLN A 83 -16.89 0.97 5.10
N ALA A 84 -16.30 0.48 6.18
CA ALA A 84 -14.87 0.60 6.43
C ALA A 84 -14.04 -0.16 5.38
N VAL A 85 -14.46 -1.37 5.00
CA VAL A 85 -13.83 -2.15 3.92
C VAL A 85 -13.96 -1.43 2.58
N GLU A 86 -15.12 -0.89 2.26
CA GLU A 86 -15.32 -0.15 1.02
C GLU A 86 -14.41 1.08 0.96
N GLN A 87 -14.27 1.82 2.05
CA GLN A 87 -13.35 2.96 2.16
C GLN A 87 -11.88 2.56 1.97
N LEU A 88 -11.45 1.45 2.57
CA LEU A 88 -10.11 0.90 2.34
C LEU A 88 -9.91 0.54 0.86
N GLN A 89 -10.87 -0.14 0.24
CA GLN A 89 -10.81 -0.51 -1.17
C GLN A 89 -10.78 0.75 -2.06
N GLN A 90 -11.54 1.80 -1.73
CA GLN A 90 -11.50 3.10 -2.40
C GLN A 90 -10.13 3.76 -2.25
N ALA A 91 -9.51 3.71 -1.06
CA ALA A 91 -8.17 4.25 -0.84
C ALA A 91 -7.10 3.48 -1.65
N LEU A 92 -7.14 2.14 -1.66
CA LEU A 92 -6.24 1.31 -2.47
C LEU A 92 -6.40 1.64 -3.97
N ARG A 93 -7.64 1.83 -4.42
CA ARG A 93 -7.95 2.24 -5.79
C ARG A 93 -7.43 3.64 -6.11
N ALA A 94 -7.62 4.61 -5.21
CA ALA A 94 -7.11 5.97 -5.35
C ALA A 94 -5.58 6.01 -5.40
N PHE A 95 -4.92 5.15 -4.62
CA PHE A 95 -3.48 4.99 -4.66
C PHE A 95 -3.00 4.40 -6.00
N GLY A 96 -3.71 3.40 -6.55
CA GLY A 96 -3.49 2.94 -7.93
C GLY A 96 -3.78 1.47 -8.19
N TYR A 97 -4.18 0.70 -7.18
CA TYR A 97 -4.50 -0.71 -7.35
C TYR A 97 -5.81 -0.91 -8.12
N GLN A 98 -5.84 -1.95 -8.96
CA GLN A 98 -7.05 -2.35 -9.68
C GLN A 98 -7.91 -3.23 -8.77
N ILE A 99 -8.81 -2.60 -8.02
CA ILE A 99 -9.75 -3.28 -7.12
C ILE A 99 -11.15 -2.66 -7.25
N ILE A 100 -12.18 -3.49 -7.06
CA ILE A 100 -13.58 -3.08 -7.00
C ILE A 100 -13.93 -2.84 -5.52
N PRO A 101 -14.39 -1.64 -5.14
CA PRO A 101 -14.92 -1.38 -3.81
C PRO A 101 -16.31 -2.00 -3.66
N ASP A 102 -16.38 -3.26 -3.27
CA ASP A 102 -17.63 -4.01 -3.05
C ASP A 102 -18.01 -4.12 -1.57
N GLY A 103 -17.20 -3.57 -0.66
CA GLY A 103 -17.40 -3.63 0.78
C GLY A 103 -17.11 -5.00 1.39
N VAL A 104 -16.62 -5.97 0.61
CA VAL A 104 -16.32 -7.33 1.07
C VAL A 104 -14.81 -7.53 1.18
N TYR A 105 -14.32 -7.85 2.38
CA TYR A 105 -12.91 -8.21 2.58
C TYR A 105 -12.66 -9.64 2.11
N GLY A 106 -12.75 -9.85 0.80
CA GLY A 106 -12.58 -11.14 0.16
C GLY A 106 -11.15 -11.41 -0.31
N PRO A 107 -10.94 -12.50 -1.07
CA PRO A 107 -9.64 -12.86 -1.63
C PRO A 107 -9.01 -11.75 -2.48
N ALA A 108 -9.83 -10.94 -3.17
CA ALA A 108 -9.35 -9.82 -3.99
C ALA A 108 -8.69 -8.73 -3.12
N THR A 109 -9.34 -8.33 -2.03
CA THR A 109 -8.80 -7.34 -1.08
C THR A 109 -7.54 -7.88 -0.40
N GLN A 110 -7.57 -9.14 0.06
CA GLN A 110 -6.40 -9.77 0.68
C GLN A 110 -5.20 -9.82 -0.27
N THR A 111 -5.43 -10.17 -1.55
CA THR A 111 -4.40 -10.22 -2.58
C THR A 111 -3.75 -8.85 -2.81
N VAL A 112 -4.57 -7.80 -2.94
CA VAL A 112 -4.08 -6.44 -3.10
C VAL A 112 -3.35 -5.96 -1.84
N MET A 113 -3.84 -6.31 -0.65
CA MET A 113 -3.19 -5.97 0.61
C MET A 113 -1.84 -6.65 0.75
N CYS A 114 -1.70 -7.93 0.37
CA CYS A 114 -0.40 -8.60 0.33
C CYS A 114 0.59 -7.87 -0.60
N ALA A 115 0.16 -7.41 -1.77
CA ALA A 115 1.01 -6.64 -2.67
C ALA A 115 1.43 -5.29 -2.06
N PHE A 116 0.48 -4.59 -1.44
CA PHE A 116 0.77 -3.36 -0.71
C PHE A 116 1.77 -3.59 0.43
N GLN A 117 1.61 -4.66 1.21
CA GLN A 117 2.54 -5.03 2.28
C GLN A 117 3.92 -5.42 1.72
N LEU A 118 3.99 -6.19 0.63
CA LEU A 118 5.27 -6.55 -0.01
C LEU A 118 6.12 -5.32 -0.37
N HIS A 119 5.48 -4.25 -0.80
CA HIS A 119 6.15 -3.00 -1.11
C HIS A 119 6.34 -2.16 0.16
N PHE A 120 5.25 -1.73 0.79
CA PHE A 120 5.24 -0.66 1.80
C PHE A 120 5.28 -1.16 3.25
N ARG A 121 5.24 -2.47 3.51
CA ARG A 121 5.29 -3.07 4.86
C ARG A 121 5.79 -4.52 4.84
N SER A 122 7.04 -4.71 4.45
CA SER A 122 7.60 -6.05 4.26
C SER A 122 7.87 -6.82 5.55
N ASP A 123 7.77 -6.17 6.72
CA ASP A 123 7.85 -6.79 8.04
C ASP A 123 6.62 -7.67 8.38
N ARG A 124 5.47 -7.43 7.73
CA ARG A 124 4.24 -8.21 7.95
C ARG A 124 3.39 -8.30 6.68
N ILE A 125 3.36 -9.49 6.07
CA ILE A 125 2.67 -9.78 4.80
C ILE A 125 1.65 -10.91 5.01
N ASP A 126 0.56 -10.60 5.70
CA ASP A 126 -0.54 -11.53 6.01
C ASP A 126 -1.82 -11.22 5.20
N GLY A 127 -1.80 -10.14 4.42
CA GLY A 127 -2.93 -9.64 3.66
C GLY A 127 -4.02 -9.03 4.53
N LEU A 128 -3.73 -8.70 5.80
CA LEU A 128 -4.66 -8.04 6.71
C LEU A 128 -4.37 -6.54 6.79
N ALA A 129 -5.42 -5.73 6.73
CA ALA A 129 -5.31 -4.28 6.77
C ALA A 129 -5.42 -3.78 8.21
N ASP A 130 -4.31 -3.71 8.93
CA ASP A 130 -4.30 -3.06 10.25
C ASP A 130 -4.08 -1.54 10.16
N ALA A 131 -4.02 -0.91 11.32
CA ALA A 131 -3.85 0.53 11.44
C ALA A 131 -2.60 1.08 10.72
N VAL A 132 -1.47 0.37 10.74
CA VAL A 132 -0.23 0.81 10.08
C VAL A 132 -0.38 0.76 8.57
N CYS A 133 -1.03 -0.28 8.02
CA CYS A 133 -1.32 -0.35 6.59
C CYS A 133 -2.16 0.84 6.14
N CYS A 134 -3.24 1.15 6.87
CA CYS A 134 -4.11 2.29 6.58
C CYS A 134 -3.35 3.63 6.68
N ALA A 135 -2.50 3.80 7.70
CA ALA A 135 -1.73 5.02 7.90
C ALA A 135 -0.76 5.29 6.74
N ARG A 136 0.01 4.26 6.38
CA ARG A 136 0.93 4.35 5.24
C ARG A 136 0.17 4.65 3.96
N LEU A 137 -0.95 3.98 3.71
CA LEU A 137 -1.75 4.20 2.52
C LEU A 137 -2.24 5.66 2.41
N LEU A 138 -2.77 6.24 3.48
CA LEU A 138 -3.25 7.62 3.48
C LEU A 138 -2.11 8.64 3.30
N ASP A 139 -0.99 8.44 4.00
CA ASP A 139 0.21 9.27 3.82
C ASP A 139 0.72 9.20 2.37
N LEU A 140 0.80 7.99 1.78
CA LEU A 140 1.22 7.79 0.39
C LEU A 140 0.26 8.46 -0.60
N ILE A 141 -1.06 8.40 -0.39
CA ILE A 141 -2.05 9.11 -1.21
C ILE A 141 -1.84 10.62 -1.13
N SER A 142 -1.58 11.17 0.06
CA SER A 142 -1.35 12.62 0.23
C SER A 142 -0.09 13.12 -0.49
N ARG A 143 0.90 12.24 -0.67
CA ARG A 143 2.19 12.52 -1.34
C ARG A 143 2.17 12.29 -2.86
N LYS A 144 1.10 11.70 -3.41
CA LYS A 144 0.97 11.31 -4.83
C LYS A 144 0.72 12.50 -5.78
N GLN A 145 1.18 13.71 -5.45
CA GLN A 145 0.97 14.91 -6.27
C GLN A 145 1.76 14.87 -7.58
#